data_AF-A0A167VV52-F1
#
_entry.id   AF-A0A167VV52-F1
#
_cell.length_a   1.000
_cell.length_b   1.000
_cell.length_c   1.000
_cell.angle_alpha   90.00
_cell.angle_beta   90.00
_cell.angle_gamma   90.00
#
_symmetry.space_group_name_H-M   'P 1'
#
loop_
_entity.id
_entity.type
_entity.pdbx_description
1 polymer ?
#
loop_
_entity_poly.entity_id
_entity_poly.type
_entity_poly.pdbx_seq_one_letter_code
_entity_poly.pdbx_strand_id
1 'polypeptide(L)'
;MAAHVDLSQRDMNVLEKMRDPDFNPAASLILDERLPRDPHLTDPDVYERTAARERTIVASLQALEAELAQSQDLDADERAVAGYREAVAQLSALVDEHPRYASARNNRAQAARRLYGDLMLLDVTTTSSGGAALPLILTPRREEKREAAARALEDLERSIALLTPAAPSAAPFTCRRAGRWQPAAEAASHDLALGGRYGNDIAKNLAVSVNPTAKLCGQIVREAMRKEYGPGFMPPEPEE
;
A
#
# COMPACT_ATOMS: atom_id res chain seq x y z
N MET A 1 -2.89 40.77 -4.65
CA MET A 1 -4.12 40.39 -3.93
C MET A 1 -4.52 39.01 -4.41
N ALA A 2 -4.34 37.96 -3.61
CA ALA A 2 -4.79 36.63 -4.00
C ALA A 2 -6.33 36.59 -3.93
N ALA A 3 -6.98 36.34 -5.07
CA ALA A 3 -8.42 36.18 -5.13
C ALA A 3 -8.78 34.87 -4.40
N HIS A 4 -9.45 34.98 -3.26
CA HIS A 4 -9.97 33.81 -2.54
C HIS A 4 -11.20 33.30 -3.30
N VAL A 5 -11.03 32.23 -4.08
CA VAL A 5 -12.13 31.56 -4.77
C VAL A 5 -12.82 30.65 -3.76
N ASP A 6 -14.03 31.02 -3.35
CA ASP A 6 -14.85 30.22 -2.44
C ASP A 6 -15.63 29.19 -3.27
N LEU A 7 -15.07 27.98 -3.39
CA LEU A 7 -15.69 26.90 -4.14
C LEU A 7 -16.86 26.31 -3.35
N SER A 8 -18.01 26.14 -3.99
CA SER A 8 -19.12 25.45 -3.32
C SER A 8 -18.79 23.97 -3.13
N GLN A 9 -19.47 23.31 -2.18
CA GLN A 9 -19.28 21.88 -1.95
C GLN A 9 -19.64 21.02 -3.19
N ARG A 10 -20.52 21.53 -4.06
CA ARG A 10 -20.80 20.92 -5.37
C ARG A 10 -19.61 21.05 -6.30
N ASP A 11 -18.97 22.21 -6.36
CA ASP A 11 -17.78 22.45 -7.18
C ASP A 11 -16.61 21.58 -6.70
N MET A 12 -16.40 21.46 -5.39
CA MET A 12 -15.43 20.51 -4.84
C MET A 12 -15.71 19.07 -5.26
N ASN A 13 -16.96 18.61 -5.17
CA ASN A 13 -17.33 17.26 -5.60
C ASN A 13 -17.17 17.07 -7.12
N VAL A 14 -17.41 18.11 -7.92
CA VAL A 14 -17.19 18.07 -9.38
C VAL A 14 -15.70 18.05 -9.69
N LEU A 15 -14.88 18.85 -9.01
CA LEU A 15 -13.43 18.86 -9.18
C LEU A 15 -12.82 17.53 -8.74
N GLU A 16 -13.30 16.95 -7.64
CA GLU A 16 -12.92 15.60 -7.23
C GLU A 16 -13.41 14.54 -8.22
N LYS A 17 -14.60 14.68 -8.82
CA LYS A 17 -15.04 13.81 -9.93
C LYS A 17 -14.22 13.99 -11.22
N MET A 18 -13.75 15.20 -11.50
CA MET A 18 -12.87 15.47 -12.63
C MET A 18 -11.47 14.90 -12.40
N ARG A 19 -11.02 14.89 -11.13
CA ARG A 19 -9.77 14.28 -10.68
C ARG A 19 -9.86 12.75 -10.62
N ASP A 20 -11.01 12.25 -10.18
CA ASP A 20 -11.33 10.85 -9.96
C ASP A 20 -12.78 10.57 -10.46
N PRO A 21 -12.96 10.03 -11.67
CA PRO A 21 -14.28 9.83 -12.28
C PRO A 21 -15.21 8.90 -11.51
N ASP A 22 -14.71 8.08 -10.59
CA ASP A 22 -15.55 7.23 -9.72
C ASP A 22 -15.77 7.82 -8.32
N PHE A 23 -15.36 9.06 -8.05
CA PHE A 23 -15.60 9.70 -6.75
C PHE A 23 -17.11 9.76 -6.46
N ASN A 24 -17.54 9.04 -5.42
CA ASN A 24 -18.92 9.02 -4.96
C ASN A 24 -18.99 9.47 -3.49
N PRO A 25 -19.45 10.69 -3.19
CA PRO A 25 -19.58 11.19 -1.82
C PRO A 25 -20.65 10.44 -1.00
N ALA A 26 -21.52 9.65 -1.65
CA ALA A 26 -22.50 8.79 -0.99
C ALA A 26 -21.96 7.39 -0.61
N ALA A 27 -20.72 7.06 -1.00
CA ALA A 27 -20.04 5.83 -0.59
C ALA A 27 -19.33 6.00 0.77
N SER A 28 -19.98 6.64 1.74
CA SER A 28 -19.48 6.70 3.11
C SER A 28 -19.47 5.28 3.70
N LEU A 29 -18.37 4.91 4.35
CA LEU A 29 -18.20 3.59 4.98
C LEU A 29 -19.23 3.45 6.11
N ILE A 30 -20.24 2.60 5.93
CA ILE A 30 -21.18 2.20 6.99
C ILE A 30 -20.61 0.95 7.64
N LEU A 31 -20.19 1.07 8.90
CA LEU A 31 -19.70 -0.06 9.70
C LEU A 31 -20.90 -0.71 10.42
N ASP A 32 -21.18 -1.98 10.14
CA ASP A 32 -22.20 -2.76 10.84
C ASP A 32 -21.54 -3.68 11.87
N GLU A 33 -21.74 -3.38 13.15
CA GLU A 33 -21.18 -4.14 14.29
C GLU A 33 -21.76 -5.55 14.41
N ARG A 34 -22.84 -5.87 13.70
CA ARG A 34 -23.46 -7.21 13.71
C ARG A 34 -22.78 -8.19 12.76
N LEU A 35 -21.96 -7.69 11.84
CA LEU A 35 -21.24 -8.55 10.90
C LEU A 35 -20.08 -9.27 11.60
N PRO A 36 -19.78 -10.52 11.20
CA PRO A 36 -18.58 -11.20 11.65
C PRO A 36 -17.33 -10.37 11.39
N ARG A 37 -16.38 -10.40 12.33
CA ARG A 37 -15.12 -9.63 12.22
C ARG A 37 -14.22 -10.14 11.09
N ASP A 38 -14.34 -11.40 10.71
CA ASP A 38 -13.64 -12.00 9.56
C ASP A 38 -14.64 -12.73 8.64
N PRO A 39 -14.55 -12.57 7.30
CA PRO A 39 -15.47 -13.21 6.35
C PRO A 39 -15.35 -14.74 6.27
N HIS A 40 -14.21 -15.32 6.64
CA HIS A 40 -13.89 -16.74 6.43
C HIS A 40 -13.79 -17.56 7.72
N LEU A 41 -13.48 -16.92 8.86
CA LEU A 41 -13.55 -17.48 10.20
C LEU A 41 -14.85 -17.07 10.88
N THR A 42 -15.93 -17.79 10.60
CA THR A 42 -17.28 -17.47 11.08
C THR A 42 -17.59 -17.99 12.48
N ASP A 43 -16.84 -18.98 12.99
CA ASP A 43 -16.98 -19.50 14.34
C ASP A 43 -16.37 -18.50 15.35
N PRO A 44 -17.17 -17.90 16.26
CA PRO A 44 -16.69 -16.89 17.19
C PRO A 44 -15.59 -17.40 18.14
N ASP A 45 -15.70 -18.65 18.61
CA ASP A 45 -14.76 -19.20 19.58
C ASP A 45 -13.41 -19.52 18.93
N VAL A 46 -13.44 -20.02 17.69
CA VAL A 46 -12.22 -20.23 16.89
C VAL A 46 -11.59 -18.87 16.56
N TYR A 47 -12.39 -17.91 16.09
CA TYR A 47 -11.92 -16.57 15.77
C TYR A 47 -11.23 -15.91 16.97
N GLU A 48 -11.86 -15.91 18.15
CA GLU A 48 -11.29 -15.28 19.33
C GLU A 48 -9.99 -15.94 19.78
N ARG A 49 -9.88 -17.26 19.72
CA ARG A 49 -8.62 -17.97 20.03
C ARG A 49 -7.51 -17.60 19.03
N THR A 50 -7.83 -17.61 17.73
CA THR A 50 -6.87 -17.30 16.66
C THR A 50 -6.42 -15.83 16.73
N ALA A 51 -7.38 -14.90 16.91
CA ALA A 51 -7.11 -13.48 17.06
C ALA A 51 -6.35 -13.16 18.36
N ALA A 52 -6.61 -13.87 19.46
CA ALA A 52 -5.84 -13.72 20.70
C ALA A 52 -4.39 -14.14 20.52
N ARG A 53 -4.13 -15.28 19.86
CA ARG A 53 -2.78 -15.76 19.56
C ARG A 53 -2.05 -14.80 18.63
N GLU A 54 -2.72 -14.28 17.60
CA GLU A 54 -2.18 -13.23 16.74
C GLU A 54 -1.84 -11.94 17.52
N ARG A 55 -2.74 -11.48 18.40
CA ARG A 55 -2.51 -10.30 19.24
C ARG A 55 -1.28 -10.46 20.13
N THR A 56 -1.03 -11.65 20.67
CA THR A 56 0.19 -11.93 21.43
C THR A 56 1.45 -11.77 20.57
N ILE A 57 1.44 -12.24 19.32
CA ILE A 57 2.58 -12.10 18.40
C ILE A 57 2.81 -10.63 18.04
N VAL A 58 1.74 -9.89 17.74
CA VAL A 58 1.84 -8.45 17.42
C VAL A 58 2.36 -7.67 18.63
N ALA A 59 1.89 -7.99 19.83
CA ALA A 59 2.38 -7.37 21.06
C ALA A 59 3.88 -7.65 21.30
N SER A 60 4.38 -8.86 21.00
CA SER A 60 5.82 -9.13 21.10
C SER A 60 6.64 -8.35 20.08
N LEU A 61 6.14 -8.16 18.85
CA LEU A 61 6.79 -7.31 17.86
C LEU A 61 6.84 -5.83 18.30
N GLN A 62 5.75 -5.32 18.88
CA GLN A 62 5.70 -3.97 19.42
C GLN A 62 6.69 -3.77 20.59
N ALA A 63 6.82 -4.78 21.46
CA ALA A 63 7.81 -4.75 22.54
C ALA A 63 9.24 -4.72 22.01
N LEU A 64 9.55 -5.53 20.98
CA LEU A 64 10.86 -5.51 20.32
C LEU A 64 11.18 -4.14 19.70
N GLU A 65 10.22 -3.49 19.04
CA GLU A 65 10.43 -2.14 18.51
C GLU A 65 10.66 -1.10 19.62
N ALA A 66 9.92 -1.19 20.72
CA ALA A 66 10.10 -0.31 21.85
C ALA A 66 11.48 -0.48 22.50
N GLU A 67 11.95 -1.72 22.64
CA GLU A 67 13.29 -2.04 23.11
C GLU A 67 14.37 -1.50 22.16
N LEU A 68 14.20 -1.69 20.86
CA LEU A 68 15.16 -1.21 19.86
C LEU A 68 15.26 0.31 19.83
N ALA A 69 14.15 1.02 20.04
CA ALA A 69 14.14 2.47 20.12
C ALA A 69 14.84 3.03 21.37
N GLN A 70 14.93 2.24 22.45
CA GLN A 70 15.46 2.67 23.75
C GLN A 70 16.88 2.16 24.01
N SER A 71 17.25 1.02 23.44
CA SER A 71 18.52 0.36 23.70
C SER A 71 19.66 0.99 22.89
N GLN A 72 20.82 1.14 23.53
CA GLN A 72 22.10 1.46 22.89
C GLN A 72 23.02 0.23 22.85
N ASP A 73 22.48 -0.96 23.14
CA ASP A 73 23.25 -2.20 23.19
C ASP A 73 23.64 -2.65 21.78
N LEU A 74 24.88 -3.12 21.63
CA LEU A 74 25.40 -3.67 20.37
C LEU A 74 24.62 -4.90 19.90
N ASP A 75 24.01 -5.65 20.83
CA ASP A 75 23.28 -6.89 20.55
C ASP A 75 21.75 -6.66 20.35
N ALA A 76 21.28 -5.41 20.43
CA ALA A 76 19.86 -5.09 20.31
C ALA A 76 19.30 -5.50 18.93
N ASP A 77 20.08 -5.27 17.87
CA ASP A 77 19.73 -5.65 16.50
C ASP A 77 19.63 -7.17 16.33
N GLU A 78 20.58 -7.93 16.90
CA GLU A 78 20.56 -9.40 16.80
C GLU A 78 19.36 -10.01 17.53
N ARG A 79 19.04 -9.49 18.73
CA ARG A 79 17.84 -9.90 19.48
C ARG A 79 16.56 -9.55 18.73
N ALA A 80 16.50 -8.37 18.12
CA ALA A 80 15.36 -7.97 17.29
C ALA A 80 15.20 -8.89 16.08
N VAL A 81 16.28 -9.20 15.35
CA VAL A 81 16.25 -10.13 14.21
C VAL A 81 15.75 -11.52 14.64
N ALA A 82 16.25 -12.05 15.76
CA ALA A 82 15.80 -13.34 16.28
C ALA A 82 14.31 -13.32 16.65
N GLY A 83 13.86 -12.27 17.35
CA GLY A 83 12.46 -12.12 17.74
C GLY A 83 11.51 -11.96 16.55
N TYR A 84 11.91 -11.22 15.52
CA TYR A 84 11.15 -11.09 14.28
C TYR A 84 11.09 -12.41 13.49
N ARG A 85 12.19 -13.18 13.44
CA ARG A 85 12.19 -14.51 12.80
C ARG A 85 11.24 -15.48 13.51
N GLU A 86 11.23 -15.46 14.85
CA GLU A 86 10.31 -16.25 15.65
C GLU A 86 8.85 -15.83 15.40
N ALA A 87 8.55 -14.52 15.40
CA ALA A 87 7.22 -14.02 15.07
C ALA A 87 6.76 -14.45 13.67
N VAL A 88 7.64 -14.41 12.66
CA VAL A 88 7.35 -14.92 11.30
C VAL A 88 7.05 -16.42 11.31
N ALA A 89 7.75 -17.22 12.12
CA ALA A 89 7.47 -18.65 12.28
C ALA A 89 6.10 -18.89 12.94
N GLN A 90 5.77 -18.15 14.00
CA GLN A 90 4.47 -18.24 14.67
C GLN A 90 3.31 -17.82 13.77
N LEU A 91 3.49 -16.75 13.00
CA LEU A 91 2.52 -16.32 11.97
C LEU A 91 2.41 -17.35 10.85
N SER A 92 3.50 -18.05 10.51
CA SER A 92 3.46 -19.13 9.53
C SER A 92 2.61 -20.29 10.02
N ALA A 93 2.78 -20.71 11.26
CA ALA A 93 1.92 -21.73 11.87
C ALA A 93 0.43 -21.31 11.87
N LEU A 94 0.13 -20.05 12.18
CA LEU A 94 -1.25 -19.52 12.11
C LEU A 94 -1.82 -19.56 10.69
N VAL A 95 -1.01 -19.24 9.68
CA VAL A 95 -1.43 -19.30 8.26
C VAL A 95 -1.62 -20.75 7.81
N ASP A 96 -0.81 -21.69 8.30
CA ASP A 96 -0.94 -23.11 7.96
C ASP A 96 -2.20 -23.72 8.60
N GLU A 97 -2.49 -23.36 9.86
CA GLU A 97 -3.71 -23.75 10.58
C GLU A 97 -4.97 -23.12 9.97
N HIS A 98 -4.89 -21.84 9.56
CA HIS A 98 -6.01 -21.10 8.99
C HIS A 98 -5.62 -20.40 7.67
N PRO A 99 -5.57 -21.13 6.53
CA PRO A 99 -5.08 -20.58 5.26
C PRO A 99 -5.89 -19.41 4.70
N ARG A 100 -7.13 -19.23 5.16
CA ARG A 100 -8.05 -18.15 4.77
C ARG A 100 -8.09 -16.99 5.78
N TYR A 101 -7.26 -17.02 6.82
CA TYR A 101 -7.17 -15.91 7.77
C TYR A 101 -6.25 -14.83 7.21
N ALA A 102 -6.84 -13.75 6.70
CA ALA A 102 -6.10 -12.71 5.98
C ALA A 102 -5.18 -11.89 6.90
N SER A 103 -5.59 -11.63 8.14
CA SER A 103 -4.83 -10.80 9.08
C SER A 103 -3.44 -11.38 9.37
N ALA A 104 -3.32 -12.68 9.62
CA ALA A 104 -2.03 -13.32 9.89
C ALA A 104 -1.08 -13.25 8.69
N ARG A 105 -1.59 -13.35 7.46
CA ARG A 105 -0.82 -13.19 6.23
C ARG A 105 -0.29 -11.76 6.09
N ASN A 106 -1.15 -10.77 6.30
CA ASN A 106 -0.74 -9.36 6.27
C ASN A 106 0.35 -9.09 7.33
N ASN A 107 0.16 -9.54 8.56
CA ASN A 107 1.14 -9.37 9.64
C ASN A 107 2.47 -10.06 9.31
N ARG A 108 2.45 -11.24 8.68
CA ARG A 108 3.66 -11.93 8.23
C ARG A 108 4.40 -11.14 7.16
N ALA A 109 3.68 -10.55 6.20
CA ALA A 109 4.26 -9.68 5.18
C ALA A 109 4.88 -8.41 5.79
N GLN A 110 4.23 -7.79 6.79
CA GLN A 110 4.79 -6.62 7.47
C GLN A 110 6.05 -6.97 8.27
N ALA A 111 6.06 -8.11 8.98
CA ALA A 111 7.25 -8.58 9.69
C ALA A 111 8.43 -8.86 8.73
N ALA A 112 8.15 -9.42 7.56
CA ALA A 112 9.16 -9.61 6.51
C ALA A 112 9.70 -8.27 5.97
N ARG A 113 8.84 -7.27 5.75
CA ARG A 113 9.27 -5.92 5.34
C ARG A 113 10.17 -5.26 6.38
N ARG A 114 9.90 -5.46 7.67
CA ARG A 114 10.78 -4.94 8.73
C ARG A 114 12.16 -5.62 8.75
N LEU A 115 12.21 -6.93 8.49
CA LEU A 115 13.46 -7.71 8.41
C LEU A 115 14.31 -7.33 7.19
N TYR A 116 13.72 -7.29 6.01
CA TYR A 116 14.44 -7.19 4.72
C TYR A 116 14.32 -5.84 4.02
N GLY A 117 13.48 -4.94 4.56
CA GLY A 117 13.21 -3.61 4.05
C GLY A 117 12.05 -3.57 3.05
N ASP A 118 11.44 -2.40 2.89
CA ASP A 118 10.33 -2.19 1.94
C ASP A 118 10.74 -2.40 0.48
N LEU A 119 12.03 -2.24 0.19
CA LEU A 119 12.61 -2.41 -1.13
C LEU A 119 13.08 -3.85 -1.37
N MET A 120 12.54 -4.82 -0.61
CA MET A 120 12.88 -6.24 -0.77
C MET A 120 12.53 -6.79 -2.17
N LEU A 121 11.59 -6.15 -2.87
CA LEU A 121 11.19 -6.49 -4.24
C LEU A 121 12.12 -5.92 -5.32
N LEU A 122 13.00 -4.98 -4.97
CA LEU A 122 13.93 -4.36 -5.90
C LEU A 122 15.31 -5.00 -5.78
N ASP A 123 15.99 -5.17 -6.92
CA ASP A 123 17.39 -5.57 -6.98
C ASP A 123 18.35 -4.46 -6.51
N VAL A 124 17.84 -3.24 -6.29
CA VAL A 124 18.63 -2.12 -5.78
C VAL A 124 18.81 -2.25 -4.27
N THR A 125 20.06 -2.40 -3.83
CA THR A 125 20.46 -2.26 -2.42
C THR A 125 20.56 -0.79 -2.08
N THR A 126 19.43 -0.12 -1.85
CA THR A 126 19.46 1.25 -1.33
C THR A 126 19.61 1.20 0.18
N THR A 127 20.85 1.30 0.65
CA THR A 127 21.20 1.76 2.00
C THR A 127 20.81 3.23 2.25
N SER A 128 20.10 3.88 1.32
CA SER A 128 19.90 5.33 1.30
C SER A 128 18.63 5.72 0.54
N SER A 129 17.45 5.46 1.10
CA SER A 129 16.23 6.19 0.73
C SER A 129 15.67 6.79 2.01
N GLY A 130 15.85 8.11 2.16
CA GLY A 130 15.71 8.89 3.40
C GLY A 130 14.30 9.04 3.96
N GLY A 131 13.53 7.96 4.02
CA GLY A 131 12.20 7.92 4.62
C GLY A 131 11.67 6.54 4.99
N ALA A 132 12.28 5.44 4.53
CA ALA A 132 11.88 4.08 4.91
C ALA A 132 12.68 3.63 6.15
N ALA A 133 12.02 2.98 7.11
CA ALA A 133 12.69 2.39 8.27
C ALA A 133 13.80 1.44 7.80
N LEU A 134 14.99 1.56 8.40
CA LEU A 134 16.13 0.71 8.05
C LEU A 134 15.77 -0.77 8.25
N PRO A 135 16.11 -1.66 7.32
CA PRO A 135 15.90 -3.09 7.52
C PRO A 135 16.73 -3.59 8.71
N LEU A 136 16.19 -4.53 9.49
CA LEU A 136 16.95 -5.16 10.58
C LEU A 136 18.13 -5.99 10.04
N ILE A 137 17.96 -6.61 8.87
CA ILE A 137 19.04 -7.32 8.18
C ILE A 137 19.62 -6.39 7.12
N LEU A 138 20.78 -5.80 7.40
CA LEU A 138 21.45 -4.85 6.51
C LEU A 138 21.96 -5.50 5.22
N THR A 139 22.42 -6.75 5.29
CA THR A 139 23.04 -7.48 4.18
C THR A 139 22.46 -8.89 4.02
N PRO A 140 21.17 -9.03 3.66
CA PRO A 140 20.56 -10.33 3.46
C PRO A 140 21.14 -11.03 2.22
N ARG A 141 21.22 -12.36 2.25
CA ARG A 141 21.57 -13.12 1.05
C ARG A 141 20.51 -12.88 -0.03
N ARG A 142 20.94 -12.74 -1.28
CA ARG A 142 20.02 -12.44 -2.40
C ARG A 142 18.88 -13.46 -2.52
N GLU A 143 19.17 -14.73 -2.29
CA GLU A 143 18.19 -15.82 -2.33
C GLU A 143 17.16 -15.70 -1.19
N GLU A 144 17.61 -15.49 0.05
CA GLU A 144 16.76 -15.28 1.23
C GLU A 144 15.85 -14.05 1.05
N LYS A 145 16.42 -12.94 0.57
CA LYS A 145 15.68 -11.71 0.23
C LYS A 145 14.59 -11.99 -0.81
N ARG A 146 14.91 -12.72 -1.87
CA ARG A 146 13.98 -13.04 -2.95
C ARG A 146 12.85 -13.97 -2.49
N GLU A 147 13.16 -14.96 -1.67
CA GLU A 147 12.16 -15.87 -1.09
C GLU A 147 11.21 -15.11 -0.15
N ALA A 148 11.75 -14.28 0.74
CA ALA A 148 10.95 -13.45 1.62
C ALA A 148 10.04 -12.48 0.84
N ALA A 149 10.57 -11.86 -0.22
CA ALA A 149 9.81 -10.96 -1.08
C ALA A 149 8.68 -11.68 -1.84
N ALA A 150 8.95 -12.87 -2.39
CA ALA A 150 7.94 -13.68 -3.06
C ALA A 150 6.81 -14.10 -2.10
N ARG A 151 7.18 -14.52 -0.89
CA ARG A 151 6.22 -14.92 0.15
C ARG A 151 5.37 -13.75 0.63
N ALA A 152 5.98 -12.59 0.86
CA ALA A 152 5.24 -11.39 1.26
C ALA A 152 4.28 -10.92 0.16
N LEU A 153 4.67 -11.02 -1.12
CA LEU A 153 3.78 -10.71 -2.24
C LEU A 153 2.59 -11.68 -2.28
N GLU A 154 2.84 -12.99 -2.15
CA GLU A 154 1.79 -13.99 -2.08
C GLU A 154 0.81 -13.72 -0.93
N ASP A 155 1.34 -13.36 0.26
CA ASP A 155 0.52 -13.05 1.42
C ASP A 155 -0.38 -11.84 1.21
N LEU A 156 0.14 -10.78 0.60
CA LEU A 156 -0.63 -9.59 0.30
C LEU A 156 -1.68 -9.85 -0.78
N GLU A 157 -1.30 -10.51 -1.87
CA GLU A 157 -2.23 -10.92 -2.93
C GLU A 157 -3.36 -11.78 -2.38
N ARG A 158 -3.03 -12.75 -1.51
CA ARG A 158 -4.02 -13.64 -0.92
C ARG A 158 -4.91 -12.90 0.08
N SER A 159 -4.36 -12.01 0.89
CA SER A 159 -5.11 -11.19 1.84
C SER A 159 -6.11 -10.29 1.12
N ILE A 160 -5.66 -9.60 0.06
CA ILE A 160 -6.53 -8.80 -0.80
C ILE A 160 -7.62 -9.69 -1.40
N ALA A 161 -7.27 -10.85 -1.97
CA ALA A 161 -8.26 -11.74 -2.57
C ALA A 161 -9.30 -12.28 -1.56
N LEU A 162 -8.93 -12.46 -0.29
CA LEU A 162 -9.83 -12.94 0.76
C LEU A 162 -10.75 -11.84 1.29
N LEU A 163 -10.26 -10.59 1.38
CA LEU A 163 -10.99 -9.47 1.96
C LEU A 163 -11.72 -8.61 0.92
N THR A 164 -11.36 -8.69 -0.36
CA THR A 164 -12.06 -7.98 -1.43
C THR A 164 -13.45 -8.57 -1.61
N PRO A 165 -14.52 -7.80 -1.39
CA PRO A 165 -15.87 -8.27 -1.67
C PRO A 165 -16.01 -8.63 -3.15
N ALA A 166 -16.76 -9.68 -3.45
CA ALA A 166 -17.15 -9.99 -4.83
C ALA A 166 -18.18 -8.95 -5.31
N ALA A 167 -17.74 -7.74 -5.61
CA ALA A 167 -18.59 -6.73 -6.23
C ALA A 167 -18.72 -7.04 -7.72
N PRO A 168 -19.93 -6.93 -8.31
CA PRO A 168 -20.14 -7.18 -9.73
C PRO A 168 -19.43 -6.18 -10.67
N SER A 169 -18.80 -5.11 -10.15
CA SER A 169 -18.05 -4.11 -10.92
C SER A 169 -16.57 -3.94 -10.51
N ALA A 170 -16.09 -4.67 -9.49
CA ALA A 170 -14.69 -4.58 -9.08
C ALA A 170 -13.89 -5.62 -9.86
N ALA A 171 -13.27 -5.19 -10.97
CA ALA A 171 -12.21 -5.97 -11.57
C ALA A 171 -11.13 -6.23 -10.49
N PRO A 172 -10.75 -7.49 -10.21
CA PRO A 172 -9.77 -7.76 -9.17
C PRO A 172 -8.43 -7.12 -9.53
N PHE A 173 -7.75 -6.58 -8.52
CA PHE A 173 -6.39 -5.99 -8.50
C PHE A 173 -5.26 -6.89 -9.01
N THR A 174 -5.58 -7.95 -9.72
CA THR A 174 -4.59 -8.86 -10.26
C THR A 174 -4.11 -8.32 -11.60
N CYS A 175 -2.86 -7.87 -11.66
CA CYS A 175 -2.01 -8.15 -12.82
C CYS A 175 -1.97 -9.68 -12.96
N ARG A 176 -3.00 -10.24 -13.61
CA ARG A 176 -3.26 -11.67 -13.59
C ARG A 176 -2.14 -12.33 -14.39
N ARG A 177 -1.39 -13.21 -13.73
CA ARG A 177 -0.51 -14.24 -14.28
C ARG A 177 -1.29 -15.11 -15.27
N ALA A 178 -1.52 -14.61 -16.49
CA ALA A 178 -2.22 -15.30 -17.56
C ALA A 178 -1.81 -14.73 -18.93
N GLY A 179 -0.53 -14.88 -19.30
CA GLY A 179 -0.07 -14.94 -20.71
C GLY A 179 -0.40 -13.78 -21.66
N ARG A 180 -1.01 -12.70 -21.22
CA ARG A 180 -1.35 -11.52 -22.00
C ARG A 180 -1.09 -10.28 -21.17
N TRP A 181 -0.02 -9.58 -21.52
CA TRP A 181 0.23 -8.23 -21.06
C TRP A 181 -0.92 -7.34 -21.57
N GLN A 182 -1.71 -6.77 -20.67
CA GLN A 182 -2.42 -5.54 -21.00
C GLN A 182 -1.36 -4.45 -21.26
N PRO A 183 -1.67 -3.39 -22.03
CA PRO A 183 -0.74 -2.27 -22.19
C PRO A 183 -0.38 -1.75 -20.78
N ALA A 184 0.89 -1.92 -20.38
CA ALA A 184 1.34 -1.70 -19.01
C ALA A 184 0.98 -0.31 -18.46
N ALA A 185 0.82 0.68 -19.35
CA ALA A 185 0.42 2.04 -18.99
C ALA A 185 -1.02 2.15 -18.45
N GLU A 186 -1.96 1.38 -18.97
CA GLU A 186 -3.37 1.46 -18.55
C GLU A 186 -3.58 0.77 -17.19
N ALA A 187 -2.98 -0.41 -17.01
CA ALA A 187 -2.95 -1.11 -15.72
C ALA A 187 -2.21 -0.31 -14.64
N ALA A 188 -1.04 0.27 -14.96
CA ALA A 188 -0.31 1.11 -14.02
C ALA A 188 -1.09 2.39 -13.65
N SER A 189 -1.78 3.01 -14.62
CA SER A 189 -2.63 4.18 -14.36
C SER A 189 -3.77 3.86 -13.39
N HIS A 190 -4.43 2.72 -13.60
CA HIS A 190 -5.47 2.22 -12.73
C HIS A 190 -4.96 1.92 -11.32
N ASP A 191 -3.80 1.28 -11.19
CA ASP A 191 -3.20 0.93 -9.90
C ASP A 191 -2.73 2.17 -9.12
N LEU A 192 -2.15 3.16 -9.80
CA LEU A 192 -1.78 4.44 -9.19
C LEU A 192 -3.02 5.21 -8.71
N ALA A 193 -4.10 5.23 -9.50
CA ALA A 193 -5.36 5.84 -9.12
C ALA A 193 -5.93 5.20 -7.85
N LEU A 194 -5.95 3.86 -7.79
CA LEU A 194 -6.44 3.14 -6.61
C LEU A 194 -5.51 3.29 -5.40
N GLY A 195 -4.19 3.27 -5.61
CA GLY A 195 -3.22 3.58 -4.57
C GLY A 195 -3.45 4.97 -3.97
N GLY A 196 -3.76 5.97 -4.80
CA GLY A 196 -4.16 7.30 -4.36
C GLY A 196 -5.47 7.31 -3.56
N ARG A 197 -6.48 6.53 -3.97
CA ARG A 197 -7.75 6.38 -3.23
C ARG A 197 -7.54 5.78 -1.84
N TYR A 198 -6.64 4.80 -1.71
CA TYR A 198 -6.34 4.18 -0.42
C TYR A 198 -5.35 4.99 0.44
N GLY A 199 -4.99 6.21 0.04
CA GLY A 199 -4.23 7.15 0.87
C GLY A 199 -2.72 7.16 0.62
N ASN A 200 -2.22 6.57 -0.48
CA ASN A 200 -0.83 6.73 -0.87
C ASN A 200 -0.65 8.04 -1.67
N ASP A 201 -0.04 9.05 -1.04
CA ASP A 201 0.17 10.37 -1.65
C ASP A 201 1.07 10.33 -2.90
N ILE A 202 2.07 9.44 -2.92
CA ILE A 202 2.93 9.24 -4.09
C ILE A 202 2.08 8.69 -5.25
N ALA A 203 1.26 7.67 -5.00
CA ALA A 203 0.37 7.09 -5.99
C ALA A 203 -0.68 8.11 -6.46
N LYS A 204 -1.23 8.93 -5.55
CA LYS A 204 -2.18 10.01 -5.87
C LYS A 204 -1.57 11.05 -6.82
N ASN A 205 -0.33 11.45 -6.58
CA ASN A 205 0.38 12.41 -7.43
C ASN A 205 0.73 11.80 -8.79
N LEU A 206 1.23 10.56 -8.80
CA LEU A 206 1.55 9.84 -10.03
C LEU A 206 0.30 9.51 -10.85
N ALA A 207 -0.85 9.25 -10.22
CA ALA A 207 -2.13 9.00 -10.91
C ALA A 207 -2.55 10.18 -11.80
N VAL A 208 -2.32 11.41 -11.34
CA VAL A 208 -2.60 12.62 -12.11
C VAL A 208 -1.68 12.73 -13.33
N SER A 209 -0.40 12.36 -13.18
CA SER A 209 0.58 12.46 -14.28
C SER A 209 0.36 11.42 -15.38
N VAL A 210 -0.24 10.28 -15.05
CA VAL A 210 -0.58 9.21 -16.00
C VAL A 210 -2.01 9.31 -16.56
N ASN A 211 -2.85 10.20 -16.01
CA ASN A 211 -4.23 10.41 -16.45
C ASN A 211 -4.27 11.10 -17.85
N PRO A 212 -4.87 10.45 -18.87
CA PRO A 212 -4.92 11.00 -20.23
C PRO A 212 -5.73 12.30 -20.34
N THR A 213 -6.78 12.45 -19.53
CA THR A 213 -7.58 13.67 -19.47
C THR A 213 -6.78 14.82 -18.88
N ALA A 214 -6.04 14.58 -17.80
CA ALA A 214 -5.16 15.59 -17.18
C ALA A 214 -4.07 16.06 -18.17
N LYS A 215 -3.48 15.13 -18.95
CA LYS A 215 -2.52 15.47 -20.01
C LYS A 215 -3.15 16.35 -21.08
N LEU A 216 -4.35 16.02 -21.53
CA LEU A 216 -5.07 16.79 -22.56
C LEU A 216 -5.46 18.18 -22.05
N CYS A 217 -5.98 18.30 -20.83
CA CYS A 217 -6.24 19.59 -20.19
C CYS A 217 -4.94 20.42 -20.08
N GLY A 218 -3.84 19.82 -19.65
CA GLY A 218 -2.54 20.49 -19.58
C GLY A 218 -1.99 20.91 -20.95
N GLN A 219 -2.29 20.18 -22.02
CA GLN A 219 -1.96 20.56 -23.40
C GLN A 219 -2.82 21.73 -23.88
N ILE A 220 -4.13 21.71 -23.62
CA ILE A 220 -5.05 22.81 -23.97
C ILE A 220 -4.63 24.10 -23.27
N VAL A 221 -4.32 24.03 -21.97
CA VAL A 221 -3.88 25.19 -21.19
C VAL A 221 -2.54 25.72 -21.70
N ARG A 222 -1.57 24.85 -22.02
CA ARG A 222 -0.30 25.26 -22.63
C ARG A 222 -0.47 25.92 -23.99
N GLU A 223 -1.35 25.38 -24.83
CA GLU A 223 -1.67 25.97 -26.13
C GLU A 223 -2.38 27.32 -25.99
N ALA A 224 -3.30 27.45 -25.03
CA ALA A 224 -3.95 28.72 -24.72
C ALA A 224 -2.93 29.75 -24.20
N MET A 225 -2.07 29.37 -23.24
CA MET A 225 -1.01 30.24 -22.72
C MET A 225 -0.02 30.67 -23.80
N ARG A 226 0.37 29.76 -24.71
CA ARG A 226 1.24 30.06 -25.85
C ARG A 226 0.60 31.05 -26.83
N LYS A 227 -0.71 30.98 -27.02
CA LYS A 227 -1.46 31.93 -27.86
C LYS A 227 -1.58 33.31 -27.22
N GLU A 228 -1.79 33.37 -25.90
CA GLU A 228 -1.98 34.62 -25.16
C GLU A 228 -0.66 35.37 -24.87
N TYR A 229 0.41 34.65 -24.53
CA TYR A 229 1.67 35.23 -24.06
C TYR A 229 2.84 35.12 -25.05
N GLY A 230 2.61 34.48 -26.21
CA GLY A 230 3.61 34.31 -27.26
C GLY A 230 4.64 33.19 -26.99
N PRO A 231 5.50 32.88 -27.98
CA PRO A 231 6.39 31.71 -27.96
C PRO A 231 7.55 31.78 -26.95
N GLY A 232 7.68 32.88 -26.19
CA GLY A 232 8.72 33.07 -25.16
C GLY A 232 8.28 32.78 -23.73
N PHE A 233 7.03 32.36 -23.49
CA PHE A 233 6.56 32.01 -22.15
C PHE A 233 7.10 30.65 -21.72
N MET A 234 8.11 30.66 -20.85
CA MET A 234 8.58 29.48 -20.12
C MET A 234 7.77 29.38 -18.83
N PRO A 235 6.90 28.36 -18.65
CA PRO A 235 6.29 28.14 -17.34
C PRO A 235 7.40 27.89 -16.31
N PRO A 236 7.22 28.29 -15.04
CA PRO A 236 8.18 27.93 -14.00
C PRO A 236 8.33 26.41 -13.98
N GLU A 237 9.58 25.94 -14.02
CA GLU A 237 9.90 24.53 -13.80
C GLU A 237 9.29 24.12 -12.45
N PRO A 238 8.69 22.92 -12.35
CA PRO A 238 8.18 22.43 -11.07
C PRO A 238 9.36 22.33 -10.10
N GLU A 239 9.29 23.06 -8.98
CA GLU A 239 10.21 22.85 -7.85
C GLU A 239 10.06 21.38 -7.40
N GLU A 240 11.19 20.66 -7.36
CA GLU A 240 11.31 19.25 -6.94
C GLU A 240 10.77 19.00 -5.53
#